data_AF-A0A846CHL3-F1
#
_entry.id   AF-A0A846CHL3-F1
#
_cell.length_a   1.000
_cell.length_b   1.000
_cell.length_c   1.000
_cell.angle_alpha   90.00
_cell.angle_beta   90.00
_cell.angle_gamma   90.00
#
_symmetry.space_group_name_H-M   'P 1'
#
loop_
_entity.id
_entity.type
_entity.pdbx_description
1 polymer ?
#
loop_
_entity_poly.entity_id
_entity_poly.type
_entity_poly.pdbx_seq_one_letter_code
_entity_poly.pdbx_strand_id
1 'polypeptide(L)' 'MLPTLQINDRLIIDKWSYNFQEPQRGDIVIFMPTEVLKKQYKDPFIKRIIGLPGETIELKNGKVYVN' A
#
# COMPACT_ATOMS: atom_id res chain seq x y z
N MET A 1 -8.31 5.49 4.42
CA MET A 1 -6.99 6.16 4.49
C MET A 1 -7.23 7.65 4.43
N LEU A 2 -7.84 8.19 5.48
CA LEU A 2 -8.24 9.59 5.49
C LEU A 2 -7.00 10.49 5.40
N PRO A 3 -7.07 11.61 4.66
CA PRO A 3 -8.24 12.11 3.93
C PRO A 3 -8.38 11.55 2.50
N THR A 4 -7.37 10.85 1.96
CA THR A 4 -7.35 10.42 0.55
C THR A 4 -8.45 9.46 0.17
N LEU A 5 -8.74 8.46 1.02
CA LEU A 5 -9.83 7.51 0.82
C LEU A 5 -10.76 7.52 2.04
N GLN A 6 -12.02 7.86 1.79
CA GLN A 6 -13.10 7.93 2.76
C GLN A 6 -13.85 6.60 2.89
N ILE A 7 -14.62 6.49 3.97
CA ILE A 7 -15.48 5.34 4.20
C ILE A 7 -16.59 5.36 3.13
N ASN A 8 -16.81 4.22 2.47
CA ASN A 8 -17.77 4.02 1.37
C ASN A 8 -17.36 4.58 -0.01
N ASP A 9 -16.11 5.00 -0.19
CA ASP A 9 -15.61 5.32 -1.54
C ASP A 9 -15.72 4.12 -2.48
N ARG A 10 -16.13 4.38 -3.72
CA ARG A 10 -16.10 3.40 -4.82
C ARG A 10 -14.85 3.62 -5.64
N LEU A 11 -14.06 2.58 -5.83
CA LEU A 11 -12.75 2.65 -6.48
C LEU A 11 -12.79 2.00 -7.86
N ILE A 12 -12.12 2.62 -8.82
CA ILE A 12 -11.72 1.98 -10.08
C ILE A 12 -10.28 1.54 -9.91
N ILE A 13 -10.01 0.28 -10.23
CA ILE A 13 -8.72 -0.37 -9.94
C ILE A 13 -8.12 -0.85 -11.25
N ASP A 14 -6.89 -0.46 -11.50
CA ASP A 14 -6.08 -1.05 -12.56
C ASP A 14 -5.24 -2.20 -12.00
N LYS A 15 -5.50 -3.41 -12.50
CA LYS A 15 -4.72 -4.62 -12.18
C LYS A 15 -3.72 -4.99 -13.28
N TRP A 16 -3.89 -4.43 -14.48
CA TRP A 16 -3.16 -4.85 -15.68
C TRP A 16 -1.81 -4.17 -15.80
N SER A 17 -1.72 -2.89 -15.43
CA SER A 17 -0.47 -2.13 -15.56
C SER A 17 0.70 -2.74 -14.77
N TYR A 18 0.43 -3.38 -13.63
CA TYR A 18 1.46 -4.03 -12.82
C TYR A 18 2.03 -5.33 -13.41
N ASN A 19 1.48 -5.83 -14.53
CA ASN A 19 2.11 -6.91 -15.28
C ASN A 19 3.26 -6.42 -16.17
N PHE A 20 3.35 -5.11 -16.41
CA PHE A 20 4.32 -4.50 -17.32
C PHE A 20 5.22 -3.47 -16.65
N GLN A 21 4.81 -2.94 -15.50
CA GLN A 21 5.52 -1.92 -14.75
C GLN A 21 5.61 -2.29 -13.27
N GLU A 22 6.74 -1.99 -12.66
CA GLU A 22 6.93 -2.17 -11.23
C GLU A 22 6.15 -1.12 -10.42
N PRO A 23 5.69 -1.45 -9.20
CA PRO A 23 5.08 -0.48 -8.30
C PRO A 23 6.00 0.68 -7.94
N GLN A 24 5.46 1.89 -7.95
CA GLN A 24 6.21 3.11 -7.69
C GLN A 24 5.90 3.69 -6.32
N ARG A 25 6.84 4.47 -5.77
CA ARG A 25 6.59 5.17 -4.51
C ARG A 25 5.40 6.11 -4.68
N GLY A 26 4.49 6.05 -3.73
CA GLY A 26 3.29 6.90 -3.71
C GLY A 26 2.07 6.22 -4.33
N ASP A 27 2.23 5.12 -5.06
CA ASP A 27 1.10 4.33 -5.56
C ASP A 27 0.19 3.89 -4.42
N ILE A 28 -1.12 3.90 -4.67
CA ILE A 28 -2.11 3.31 -3.76
C ILE A 28 -2.47 1.93 -4.32
N VAL A 29 -2.03 0.90 -3.61
CA VAL A 29 -2.15 -0.49 -4.07
C VAL A 29 -3.12 -1.28 -3.22
N ILE A 30 -3.69 -2.30 -3.86
CA ILE A 30 -4.56 -3.28 -3.23
C ILE A 30 -3.82 -4.61 -3.21
N PHE A 31 -3.66 -5.20 -2.04
CA PHE A 31 -2.96 -6.48 -1.88
C PHE A 31 -3.62 -7.36 -0.82
N MET A 32 -3.44 -8.67 -0.96
CA MET A 32 -3.93 -9.62 0.03
C MET A 32 -3.03 -9.60 1.28
N PRO A 33 -3.60 -9.83 2.47
CA PRO A 33 -2.81 -9.96 3.70
C PRO A 33 -1.71 -11.02 3.56
N THR A 34 -0.57 -10.81 4.22
CA THR A 34 0.51 -11.80 4.29
C THR A 34 0.05 -13.05 5.02
N GLU A 35 0.71 -14.19 4.82
CA GLU A 35 0.33 -15.49 5.44
C GLU A 35 0.12 -15.40 6.96
N VAL A 36 0.96 -14.60 7.64
CA VAL A 36 0.85 -14.38 9.09
C VAL A 36 -0.44 -13.65 9.45
N LEU A 37 -0.87 -12.68 8.64
CA LEU A 37 -2.05 -11.85 8.87
C LEU A 37 -3.35 -12.49 8.35
N LYS A 38 -3.27 -13.46 7.43
CA LYS A 38 -4.44 -14.14 6.85
C LYS A 38 -5.33 -14.84 7.89
N LYS A 39 -4.78 -15.20 9.05
CA LYS A 39 -5.56 -15.80 10.15
C LYS A 39 -6.58 -14.83 10.74
N GLN A 40 -6.28 -13.53 10.73
CA GLN A 40 -7.11 -12.48 11.32
C GLN A 40 -7.86 -11.67 10.26
N TYR A 41 -7.27 -11.49 9.08
CA TYR A 41 -7.81 -10.66 8.02
C TYR A 41 -7.95 -11.47 6.74
N LYS A 42 -9.16 -11.49 6.17
CA LYS A 42 -9.44 -12.18 4.90
C LYS A 42 -9.61 -11.21 3.72
N ASP A 43 -9.98 -9.98 4.02
CA ASP A 43 -10.22 -8.95 3.00
C ASP A 43 -8.91 -8.30 2.54
N PRO A 44 -8.86 -7.83 1.27
CA PRO A 44 -7.70 -7.14 0.75
C PRO A 44 -7.47 -5.79 1.46
N PHE A 45 -6.21 -5.42 1.62
CA PHE A 45 -5.82 -4.12 2.15
C PHE A 45 -5.58 -3.11 1.04
N ILE A 46 -5.87 -1.84 1.36
CA ILE A 46 -5.57 -0.69 0.50
C ILE A 46 -4.59 0.20 1.26
N LYS A 47 -3.36 0.34 0.75
CA LYS A 47 -2.30 1.15 1.37
C LYS A 47 -1.51 1.92 0.30
N ARG A 48 -0.79 2.96 0.74
CA ARG A 48 0.16 3.69 -0.08
C ARG A 48 1.55 3.07 0.02
N ILE A 49 2.25 2.92 -1.10
CA ILE A 49 3.66 2.51 -1.11
C ILE A 49 4.53 3.66 -0.59
N ILE A 50 5.23 3.39 0.50
CA ILE A 50 6.10 4.38 1.17
C ILE A 50 7.58 4.06 0.97
N GLY A 51 7.95 2.79 0.87
CA GLY A 51 9.32 2.34 0.63
C GLY A 51 9.36 1.34 -0.52
N LEU A 52 10.47 1.34 -1.25
CA LEU A 52 10.77 0.44 -2.35
C LEU A 52 11.90 -0.53 -1.96
N PRO A 53 12.10 -1.63 -2.72
CA PRO A 53 13.21 -2.54 -2.48
C PRO A 53 14.56 -1.81 -2.47
N GLY A 54 15.40 -2.14 -1.49
CA GLY A 54 16.73 -1.53 -1.32
C GLY A 54 16.75 -0.29 -0.41
N GLU A 55 15.58 0.20 0.02
CA GLU A 55 15.50 1.40 0.86
C GLU A 55 15.41 1.10 2.34
N THR A 56 15.98 1.99 3.14
CA THR A 56 15.82 1.98 4.59
C THR A 56 14.78 2.99 5.01
N ILE A 57 13.70 2.53 5.65
CA ILE A 57 12.60 3.37 6.10
C ILE A 57 12.66 3.53 7.63
N GLU A 58 12.67 4.78 8.10
CA GLU A 58 12.56 5.10 9.52
C GLU A 58 11.28 5.92 9.77
N LEU A 59 10.52 5.54 10.80
CA LEU A 59 9.37 6.32 11.28
C LEU A 59 9.75 7.01 12.59
N LYS A 60 9.82 8.35 12.59
CA LYS A 60 10.18 9.15 13.76
C LYS A 60 9.27 10.37 13.89
N ASN A 61 8.64 10.51 15.05
CA ASN A 61 7.72 11.61 15.37
C ASN A 61 6.60 11.80 14.34
N GLY A 62 6.02 10.68 13.86
CA GLY A 62 4.97 10.69 12.84
C GLY A 62 5.44 11.05 11.42
N LYS A 63 6.75 11.21 11.20
CA LYS A 63 7.34 11.47 9.89
C LYS A 63 8.10 10.23 9.41
N VAL A 64 8.01 9.99 8.11
CA VAL A 64 8.77 8.94 7.44
C VAL A 64 10.04 9.54 6.86
N TYR A 65 11.16 8.86 7.08
CA TYR A 65 12.46 9.13 6.49
C TYR A 65 12.84 7.93 5.61
N VAL A 66 13.39 8.21 4.44
CA VAL A 66 13.79 7.21 3.44
C VAL A 66 15.27 7.46 3.12
N ASN A 67 16.10 6.44 3.27
CA ASN A 67 17.53 6.46 2.92
C ASN A 67 17.84 5.41 1.86
#